data_AF-A0A7Y2YBR4-F1
#
_entry.id   AF-A0A7Y2YBR4-F1
#
_cell.length_a   1.000
_cell.length_b   1.000
_cell.length_c   1.000
_cell.angle_alpha   90.00
_cell.angle_beta   90.00
_cell.angle_gamma   90.00
#
_symmetry.space_group_name_H-M   'P 1'
#
loop_
_entity.id
_entity.type
_entity.pdbx_description
1 polymer ?
#
loop_
_entity_poly.entity_id
_entity_poly.type
_entity_poly.pdbx_seq_one_letter_code
_entity_poly.pdbx_strand_id
1 'polypeptide(L)'
;INGSGAPTESLQGLLPITSGQWVQYDIPLSDFTASGMTLNQVVQMKFDGQGGTTPSDIYLDNIYFYRAAAGGGGGSNLAADGDFESGMANPWLLFQNGGTAAFDNTVNNGGTWSGRLATGGPSNPAFKQERIGASTVAATDVVQIQFDHIGSVVQPGAVFNVILFGEGSAGASFTHVFNPAPSLSGSWTTFTGTFTIPGGTDVSEGISFLIEAVCGGDAGCSVIANIDNVSVTLNP
;
A
#
# COMPACT_ATOMS: atom_id res chain seq x y z
N ILE A 1 0.54 -37.45 1.88
CA ILE A 1 -0.23 -37.26 3.13
C ILE A 1 -1.68 -37.46 2.74
N ASN A 2 -2.19 -38.70 2.75
CA ASN A 2 -3.58 -39.05 2.42
C ASN A 2 -3.93 -40.30 3.25
N GLY A 3 -3.96 -40.13 4.58
CA GLY A 3 -4.37 -41.17 5.52
C GLY A 3 -5.82 -40.97 5.95
N SER A 4 -6.52 -42.05 6.32
CA SER A 4 -7.87 -41.92 6.89
C SER A 4 -7.83 -41.06 8.17
N GLY A 5 -8.66 -40.02 8.22
CA GLY A 5 -8.70 -39.05 9.33
C GLY A 5 -7.98 -37.73 9.05
N ALA A 6 -7.43 -37.52 7.84
CA ALA A 6 -6.98 -36.20 7.42
C ALA A 6 -8.15 -35.19 7.42
N PRO A 7 -7.92 -33.92 7.82
CA PRO A 7 -8.95 -32.89 7.75
C PRO A 7 -9.45 -32.74 6.31
N THR A 8 -10.74 -32.37 6.16
CA THR A 8 -11.35 -32.15 4.85
C THR A 8 -10.58 -31.09 4.07
N GLU A 9 -10.06 -31.48 2.90
CA GLU A 9 -9.42 -30.54 1.98
C GLU A 9 -10.48 -29.59 1.39
N SER A 10 -10.21 -28.28 1.42
CA SER A 10 -10.98 -27.29 0.68
C SER A 10 -10.17 -26.87 -0.54
N LEU A 11 -10.72 -27.08 -1.73
CA LEU A 11 -10.01 -26.92 -3.00
C LEU A 11 -10.54 -25.69 -3.74
N GLN A 12 -9.62 -24.90 -4.30
CA GLN A 12 -9.95 -23.79 -5.19
C GLN A 12 -9.32 -24.05 -6.57
N GLY A 13 -10.14 -23.99 -7.62
CA GLY A 13 -9.68 -24.20 -8.97
C GLY A 13 -9.04 -22.94 -9.53
N LEU A 14 -7.77 -23.02 -9.93
CA LEU A 14 -7.06 -21.91 -10.55
C LEU A 14 -7.19 -22.01 -12.07
N LEU A 15 -8.10 -21.23 -12.66
CA LEU A 15 -8.34 -21.23 -14.10
C LEU A 15 -8.53 -19.79 -14.61
N PRO A 16 -8.05 -19.47 -15.83
CA PRO A 16 -7.38 -20.36 -16.78
C PRO A 16 -5.85 -20.48 -16.53
N ILE A 17 -5.31 -21.69 -16.64
CA ILE A 17 -3.86 -21.92 -16.71
C ILE A 17 -3.42 -22.00 -18.16
N THR A 18 -2.38 -21.27 -18.55
CA THR A 18 -1.79 -21.31 -19.89
C THR A 18 -0.39 -21.91 -19.82
N SER A 19 -0.17 -23.05 -20.48
CA SER A 19 1.13 -23.73 -20.48
C SER A 19 2.22 -22.84 -21.08
N GLY A 20 3.39 -22.83 -20.45
CA GLY A 20 4.55 -22.03 -20.88
C GLY A 20 4.50 -20.56 -20.51
N GLN A 21 3.56 -20.12 -19.65
CA GLN A 21 3.45 -18.74 -19.16
C GLN A 21 3.35 -18.69 -17.64
N TRP A 22 3.87 -17.63 -17.02
CA TRP A 22 3.58 -17.30 -15.64
C TRP A 22 2.18 -16.67 -15.54
N VAL A 23 1.36 -17.14 -14.60
CA VAL A 23 0.03 -16.62 -14.34
C VAL A 23 -0.05 -16.25 -12.86
N GLN A 24 -0.47 -15.02 -12.57
CA GLN A 24 -0.70 -14.55 -11.20
C GLN A 24 -2.13 -14.87 -10.76
N TYR A 25 -2.29 -15.30 -9.51
CA TYR A 25 -3.58 -15.54 -8.89
C TYR A 25 -3.69 -14.85 -7.54
N ASP A 26 -4.74 -14.06 -7.37
CA ASP A 26 -5.21 -13.61 -6.08
C ASP A 26 -6.28 -14.58 -5.59
N ILE A 27 -6.04 -15.20 -4.43
CA ILE A 27 -6.92 -16.22 -3.87
C ILE A 27 -7.49 -15.69 -2.55
N PRO A 28 -8.70 -15.10 -2.55
CA PRO A 28 -9.33 -14.63 -1.33
C PRO A 28 -9.50 -15.77 -0.31
N LEU A 29 -9.08 -15.54 0.94
CA LEU A 29 -9.36 -16.51 2.02
C LEU A 29 -10.86 -16.74 2.22
N SER A 30 -11.71 -15.79 1.79
CA SER A 30 -13.16 -15.93 1.79
C SER A 30 -13.64 -17.12 0.97
N ASP A 31 -12.95 -17.49 -0.10
CA ASP A 31 -13.35 -18.59 -0.98
C ASP A 31 -13.36 -19.93 -0.24
N PHE A 32 -12.44 -20.10 0.72
CA PHE A 32 -12.38 -21.27 1.58
C PHE A 32 -13.38 -21.19 2.75
N THR A 33 -13.56 -20.01 3.35
CA THR A 33 -14.53 -19.87 4.44
C THR A 33 -15.97 -20.04 3.97
N ALA A 34 -16.27 -19.62 2.73
CA ALA A 34 -17.58 -19.84 2.10
C ALA A 34 -17.86 -21.33 1.84
N SER A 35 -16.82 -22.15 1.64
CA SER A 35 -16.94 -23.61 1.57
C SER A 35 -16.99 -24.29 2.94
N GLY A 36 -17.12 -23.53 4.03
CA GLY A 36 -17.25 -24.04 5.40
C GLY A 36 -15.92 -24.27 6.12
N MET A 37 -14.79 -23.87 5.53
CA MET A 37 -13.48 -23.97 6.20
C MET A 37 -13.37 -22.94 7.33
N THR A 38 -12.81 -23.34 8.48
CA THR A 38 -12.42 -22.39 9.53
C THR A 38 -10.92 -22.14 9.46
N LEU A 39 -10.52 -20.88 9.30
CA LEU A 39 -9.10 -20.52 9.10
C LEU A 39 -8.20 -20.83 10.30
N ASN A 40 -8.75 -20.97 11.51
CA ASN A 40 -8.01 -21.37 12.71
C ASN A 40 -7.59 -22.86 12.72
N GLN A 41 -8.03 -23.64 11.74
CA GLN A 41 -7.73 -25.07 11.58
C GLN A 41 -6.89 -25.35 10.33
N VAL A 42 -6.34 -24.30 9.69
CA VAL A 42 -5.43 -24.45 8.54
C VAL A 42 -4.11 -25.05 9.03
N VAL A 43 -3.77 -26.24 8.52
CA VAL A 43 -2.50 -26.92 8.84
C VAL A 43 -1.60 -27.12 7.63
N GLN A 44 -2.11 -26.85 6.42
CA GLN A 44 -1.38 -27.01 5.18
C GLN A 44 -1.97 -26.12 4.08
N MET A 45 -1.09 -25.55 3.24
CA MET A 45 -1.40 -25.11 1.88
C MET A 45 -0.78 -26.13 0.91
N LYS A 46 -1.54 -26.52 -0.11
CA LYS A 46 -1.14 -27.54 -1.08
C LYS A 46 -1.48 -27.09 -2.49
N PHE A 47 -0.56 -27.32 -3.42
CA PHE A 47 -0.77 -27.15 -4.85
C PHE A 47 -0.83 -28.54 -5.48
N ASP A 48 -1.87 -28.80 -6.26
CA ASP A 48 -2.17 -30.11 -6.80
C ASP A 48 -2.60 -29.94 -8.27
N GLY A 49 -1.97 -30.67 -9.18
CA GLY A 49 -2.35 -30.65 -10.60
C GLY A 49 -3.71 -31.30 -10.89
N GLN A 50 -4.30 -31.93 -9.87
CA GLN A 50 -5.60 -32.58 -9.84
C GLN A 50 -5.88 -33.43 -11.09
N GLY A 51 -6.91 -33.07 -11.86
CA GLY A 51 -7.36 -33.77 -13.07
C GLY A 51 -6.50 -33.51 -14.31
N GLY A 52 -5.32 -32.93 -14.15
CA GLY A 52 -4.34 -32.77 -15.23
C GLY A 52 -3.80 -34.10 -15.77
N THR A 53 -3.08 -34.03 -16.88
CA THR A 53 -2.35 -35.18 -17.42
C THR A 53 -1.21 -35.56 -16.47
N THR A 54 -1.03 -36.86 -16.22
CA THR A 54 0.10 -37.38 -15.45
C THR A 54 1.21 -37.85 -16.39
N PRO A 55 2.47 -37.39 -16.23
CA PRO A 55 2.95 -36.46 -15.21
C PRO A 55 2.53 -35.00 -15.48
N SER A 56 2.35 -34.24 -14.41
CA SER A 56 2.16 -32.78 -14.45
C SER A 56 3.30 -32.08 -13.72
N ASP A 57 3.88 -31.08 -14.38
CA ASP A 57 4.88 -30.19 -13.78
C ASP A 57 4.23 -28.84 -13.47
N ILE A 58 4.38 -28.36 -12.24
CA ILE A 58 3.89 -27.06 -11.78
C ILE A 58 5.06 -26.28 -11.20
N TYR A 59 5.25 -25.06 -11.70
CA TYR A 59 6.21 -24.10 -11.17
C TYR A 59 5.47 -23.03 -10.38
N LEU A 60 6.01 -22.66 -9.22
CA LEU A 60 5.43 -21.68 -8.30
C LEU A 60 6.52 -20.68 -7.94
N ASP A 61 6.17 -19.40 -7.94
CA ASP A 61 7.02 -18.32 -7.46
C ASP A 61 6.17 -17.22 -6.80
N ASN A 62 6.78 -16.40 -5.95
CA ASN A 62 6.14 -15.26 -5.27
C ASN A 62 4.85 -15.61 -4.51
N ILE A 63 4.89 -16.63 -3.64
CA ILE A 63 3.75 -16.98 -2.77
C ILE A 63 3.79 -16.08 -1.52
N TYR A 64 2.79 -15.22 -1.36
CA TYR A 64 2.63 -14.35 -0.19
C TYR A 64 1.16 -14.20 0.22
N PHE A 65 0.95 -13.89 1.51
CA PHE A 65 -0.36 -13.47 2.02
C PHE A 65 -0.38 -11.95 2.11
N TYR A 66 -1.45 -11.34 1.63
CA TYR A 66 -1.66 -9.90 1.74
C TYR A 66 -3.14 -9.61 2.02
N ARG A 67 -3.44 -8.38 2.47
CA ARG A 67 -4.81 -7.90 2.59
C ARG A 67 -5.09 -6.99 1.41
N ALA A 68 -6.20 -7.20 0.71
CA ALA A 68 -6.71 -6.21 -0.21
C ALA A 68 -6.99 -4.92 0.57
N ALA A 69 -6.69 -3.78 -0.03
CA ALA A 69 -7.01 -2.47 0.54
C ALA A 69 -8.51 -2.43 0.91
N ALA A 70 -8.80 -2.18 2.18
CA ALA A 70 -10.17 -2.03 2.65
C ALA A 70 -10.73 -0.74 2.03
N GLY A 71 -11.66 -0.89 1.08
CA GLY A 71 -12.18 0.20 0.29
C GLY A 71 -13.18 1.08 1.03
N GLY A 72 -13.08 2.38 0.79
CA GLY A 72 -14.15 3.36 0.94
C GLY A 72 -14.23 4.26 -0.30
N GLY A 73 -15.15 3.95 -1.21
CA GLY A 73 -15.71 4.88 -2.23
C GLY A 73 -14.93 5.09 -3.54
N GLY A 74 -15.52 4.63 -4.66
CA GLY A 74 -15.28 5.15 -6.02
C GLY A 74 -13.88 4.96 -6.62
N GLY A 75 -13.68 3.85 -7.33
CA GLY A 75 -12.35 3.37 -7.76
C GLY A 75 -11.72 2.59 -6.59
N SER A 76 -11.25 1.37 -6.83
CA SER A 76 -10.67 0.56 -5.74
C SER A 76 -9.49 1.31 -5.14
N ASN A 77 -9.58 1.71 -3.87
CA ASN A 77 -8.46 2.28 -3.13
C ASN A 77 -7.27 1.31 -3.24
N LEU A 78 -6.11 1.78 -3.66
CA LEU A 78 -4.87 1.01 -3.77
C LEU A 78 -4.05 1.07 -2.47
N ALA A 79 -4.23 2.11 -1.66
CA ALA A 79 -3.55 2.22 -0.37
C ALA A 79 -4.15 1.22 0.61
N ALA A 80 -3.30 0.42 1.24
CA ALA A 80 -3.71 -0.53 2.26
C ALA A 80 -3.52 0.06 3.66
N ASP A 81 -4.45 -0.19 4.60
CA ASP A 81 -4.39 0.36 5.96
C ASP A 81 -4.21 1.90 5.98
N GLY A 82 -4.95 2.58 5.10
CA GLY A 82 -4.88 4.04 4.97
C GLY A 82 -5.41 4.81 6.19
N ASP A 83 -6.25 4.16 7.00
CA ASP A 83 -6.78 4.65 8.27
C ASP A 83 -5.91 4.25 9.48
N PHE A 84 -4.80 3.52 9.26
CA PHE A 84 -3.84 3.13 10.31
C PHE A 84 -4.39 2.22 11.43
N GLU A 85 -5.63 1.73 11.31
CA GLU A 85 -6.31 0.97 12.36
C GLU A 85 -5.81 -0.47 12.53
N SER A 86 -4.98 -0.97 11.62
CA SER A 86 -4.31 -2.26 11.83
C SER A 86 -3.39 -2.24 13.06
N GLY A 87 -2.89 -1.05 13.44
CA GLY A 87 -1.89 -0.87 14.50
C GLY A 87 -0.55 -1.56 14.20
N MET A 88 -0.32 -1.99 12.96
CA MET A 88 0.88 -2.71 12.52
C MET A 88 1.63 -1.92 11.46
N ALA A 89 2.96 -2.05 11.46
CA ALA A 89 3.79 -1.32 10.50
C ALA A 89 3.47 -1.71 9.05
N ASN A 90 3.42 -3.02 8.75
CA ASN A 90 3.09 -3.52 7.43
C ASN A 90 1.61 -3.23 7.09
N PRO A 91 1.28 -2.54 5.97
CA PRO A 91 2.08 -2.33 4.74
C PRO A 91 2.83 -1.01 4.62
N TRP A 92 2.81 -0.17 5.64
CA TRP A 92 3.60 1.04 5.70
C TRP A 92 5.09 0.76 5.96
N LEU A 93 5.94 1.36 5.14
CA LEU A 93 7.35 1.53 5.45
C LEU A 93 7.55 2.85 6.18
N LEU A 94 8.14 2.77 7.37
CA LEU A 94 8.38 3.91 8.25
C LEU A 94 9.87 4.28 8.19
N PHE A 95 10.17 5.47 7.67
CA PHE A 95 11.52 6.01 7.63
C PHE A 95 11.67 7.04 8.74
N GLN A 96 12.59 6.81 9.67
CA GLN A 96 12.84 7.78 10.74
C GLN A 96 13.68 8.96 10.26
N ASN A 97 14.78 8.69 9.53
CA ASN A 97 15.68 9.68 8.93
C ASN A 97 15.98 10.90 9.84
N GLY A 98 16.32 10.63 11.10
CA GLY A 98 16.63 11.66 12.10
C GLY A 98 15.43 12.29 12.80
N GLY A 99 14.21 12.05 12.32
CA GLY A 99 12.95 12.42 12.97
C GLY A 99 12.18 11.21 13.49
N THR A 100 10.87 11.33 13.52
CA THR A 100 9.91 10.30 13.97
C THR A 100 8.90 10.02 12.87
N ALA A 101 8.75 8.75 12.51
CA ALA A 101 7.57 8.19 11.82
C ALA A 101 6.98 7.09 12.71
N ALA A 102 5.75 7.26 13.18
CA ALA A 102 5.13 6.35 14.15
C ALA A 102 3.60 6.39 14.05
N PHE A 103 2.92 5.36 14.51
CA PHE A 103 1.47 5.42 14.71
C PHE A 103 1.14 6.16 16.00
N ASP A 104 0.07 6.93 15.99
CA ASP A 104 -0.37 7.78 17.09
C ASP A 104 -1.84 7.51 17.40
N ASN A 105 -2.14 7.21 18.67
CA ASN A 105 -3.49 6.96 19.16
C ASN A 105 -4.06 8.12 19.99
N THR A 106 -3.40 9.28 19.97
CA THR A 106 -3.79 10.47 20.73
C THR A 106 -4.37 11.57 19.84
N VAL A 107 -4.04 11.54 18.55
CA VAL A 107 -4.54 12.46 17.52
C VAL A 107 -4.95 11.62 16.31
N ASN A 108 -6.21 11.65 15.91
CA ASN A 108 -6.76 10.89 14.77
C ASN A 108 -7.94 11.64 14.14
N ASN A 109 -8.38 11.21 12.95
CA ASN A 109 -9.53 11.74 12.22
C ASN A 109 -10.51 10.63 11.83
N GLY A 110 -10.89 9.83 12.82
CA GLY A 110 -11.56 8.56 12.61
C GLY A 110 -10.91 7.51 13.50
N GLY A 111 -11.63 6.41 13.74
CA GLY A 111 -11.06 5.26 14.45
C GLY A 111 -10.32 5.59 15.75
N THR A 112 -9.15 4.99 15.92
CA THR A 112 -8.26 5.09 17.09
C THR A 112 -6.86 5.60 16.71
N TRP A 113 -6.35 5.27 15.54
CA TRP A 113 -4.96 5.47 15.14
C TRP A 113 -4.83 6.43 13.97
N SER A 114 -3.68 7.08 13.87
CA SER A 114 -3.24 7.83 12.69
C SER A 114 -1.74 7.67 12.48
N GLY A 115 -1.22 8.10 11.33
CA GLY A 115 0.21 8.18 11.07
C GLY A 115 0.78 9.51 11.55
N ARG A 116 1.82 9.50 12.38
CA ARG A 116 2.51 10.71 12.88
C ARG A 116 3.92 10.85 12.30
N LEU A 117 4.20 12.02 11.75
CA LEU A 117 5.52 12.46 11.31
C LEU A 117 5.98 13.68 12.13
N ALA A 118 7.20 13.65 12.65
CA ALA A 118 7.79 14.78 13.35
C ALA A 118 9.29 14.90 13.11
N THR A 119 9.76 16.04 12.64
CA THR A 119 11.19 16.31 12.41
C THR A 119 11.95 16.49 13.74
N GLY A 120 13.21 16.07 13.78
CA GLY A 120 14.13 16.20 14.91
C GLY A 120 15.38 17.02 14.55
N GLY A 121 15.21 18.30 14.20
CA GLY A 121 16.25 19.08 13.52
C GLY A 121 16.33 18.74 12.02
N PRO A 122 17.52 18.85 11.39
CA PRO A 122 17.68 18.48 9.98
C PRO A 122 17.37 16.99 9.76
N SER A 123 16.20 16.70 9.23
CA SER A 123 15.63 15.35 9.16
C SER A 123 14.51 15.27 8.14
N ASN A 124 14.20 14.05 7.69
CA ASN A 124 13.11 13.78 6.74
C ASN A 124 12.37 12.47 7.03
N PRO A 125 11.68 12.33 8.19
CA PRO A 125 10.84 11.17 8.45
C PRO A 125 9.71 11.03 7.42
N ALA A 126 9.34 9.80 7.10
CA ALA A 126 8.35 9.53 6.07
C ALA A 126 7.57 8.22 6.27
N PHE A 127 6.36 8.20 5.72
CA PHE A 127 5.59 6.98 5.45
C PHE A 127 5.62 6.68 3.96
N LYS A 128 5.80 5.41 3.59
CA LYS A 128 5.77 4.95 2.21
C LYS A 128 4.93 3.69 2.05
N GLN A 129 4.19 3.59 0.95
CA GLN A 129 3.80 2.30 0.40
C GLN A 129 4.46 2.13 -0.96
N GLU A 130 4.91 0.91 -1.24
CA GLU A 130 5.67 0.60 -2.43
C GLU A 130 4.94 -0.40 -3.32
N ARG A 131 5.07 -0.23 -4.64
CA ARG A 131 4.57 -1.17 -5.66
C ARG A 131 3.09 -1.53 -5.50
N ILE A 132 2.26 -0.59 -5.05
CA ILE A 132 0.82 -0.78 -4.96
C ILE A 132 0.21 -0.76 -6.36
N GLY A 133 -0.79 -1.60 -6.58
CA GLY A 133 -1.47 -1.72 -7.87
C GLY A 133 -0.59 -2.30 -8.99
N ALA A 134 0.45 -3.08 -8.67
CA ALA A 134 1.16 -3.88 -9.66
C ALA A 134 0.17 -4.70 -10.52
N SER A 135 0.40 -4.78 -11.82
CA SER A 135 -0.53 -5.35 -12.82
C SER A 135 -1.91 -4.66 -12.96
N THR A 136 -2.23 -3.65 -12.15
CA THR A 136 -3.48 -2.87 -12.24
C THR A 136 -3.26 -1.48 -12.82
N VAL A 137 -2.22 -0.79 -12.36
CA VAL A 137 -1.88 0.55 -12.83
C VAL A 137 -1.33 0.47 -14.25
N ALA A 138 -1.79 1.38 -15.11
CA ALA A 138 -1.37 1.48 -16.50
C ALA A 138 -0.90 2.90 -16.84
N ALA A 139 -0.09 3.01 -17.89
CA ALA A 139 0.16 4.30 -18.51
C ALA A 139 -1.17 4.97 -18.89
N THR A 140 -1.21 6.31 -18.87
CA THR A 140 -2.41 7.15 -19.08
C THR A 140 -3.43 7.16 -17.94
N ASP A 141 -3.31 6.31 -16.93
CA ASP A 141 -4.15 6.41 -15.74
C ASP A 141 -3.94 7.76 -15.03
N VAL A 142 -5.03 8.29 -14.49
CA VAL A 142 -5.01 9.41 -13.55
C VAL A 142 -4.94 8.85 -12.14
N VAL A 143 -3.78 8.95 -11.50
CA VAL A 143 -3.60 8.61 -10.09
C VAL A 143 -4.09 9.79 -9.24
N GLN A 144 -4.94 9.52 -8.26
CA GLN A 144 -5.30 10.47 -7.21
C GLN A 144 -4.79 9.96 -5.87
N ILE A 145 -4.10 10.82 -5.12
CA ILE A 145 -3.76 10.59 -3.71
C ILE A 145 -4.55 11.57 -2.86
N GLN A 146 -5.28 11.05 -1.88
CA GLN A 146 -6.05 11.84 -0.94
C GLN A 146 -5.77 11.34 0.48
N PHE A 147 -5.64 12.27 1.43
CA PHE A 147 -5.56 11.95 2.86
C PHE A 147 -5.92 13.17 3.69
N ASP A 148 -6.38 12.93 4.91
CA ASP A 148 -6.58 13.98 5.91
C ASP A 148 -5.27 14.26 6.63
N HIS A 149 -5.01 15.52 6.94
CA HIS A 149 -3.84 15.92 7.71
C HIS A 149 -4.14 17.06 8.69
N ILE A 150 -3.42 17.06 9.81
CA ILE A 150 -3.38 18.13 10.82
C ILE A 150 -1.94 18.31 11.27
N GLY A 151 -1.56 19.53 11.65
CA GLY A 151 -0.22 19.75 12.19
C GLY A 151 0.24 21.19 12.16
N SER A 152 1.56 21.36 12.19
CA SER A 152 2.18 22.68 12.18
C SER A 152 3.57 22.65 11.56
N VAL A 153 4.00 23.80 11.06
CA VAL A 153 5.35 24.04 10.56
C VAL A 153 5.97 25.27 11.21
N VAL A 154 7.29 25.25 11.38
CA VAL A 154 8.11 26.41 11.74
C VAL A 154 9.13 26.61 10.62
N GLN A 155 9.01 27.73 9.93
CA GLN A 155 9.88 28.14 8.82
C GLN A 155 11.12 28.91 9.33
N PRO A 156 12.18 29.09 8.53
CA PRO A 156 12.38 28.56 7.17
C PRO A 156 12.82 27.09 7.13
N GLY A 157 12.75 26.49 5.94
CA GLY A 157 13.28 25.15 5.65
C GLY A 157 12.34 23.99 5.95
N ALA A 158 11.10 24.27 6.37
CA ALA A 158 10.09 23.26 6.68
C ALA A 158 9.24 22.93 5.44
N VAL A 159 9.11 21.65 5.11
CA VAL A 159 8.28 21.16 4.01
C VAL A 159 7.51 19.92 4.46
N PHE A 160 6.21 19.88 4.19
CA PHE A 160 5.41 18.67 4.28
C PHE A 160 4.94 18.34 2.86
N ASN A 161 5.42 17.26 2.27
CA ASN A 161 5.19 16.96 0.85
C ASN A 161 4.67 15.54 0.61
N VAL A 162 4.27 15.32 -0.65
CA VAL A 162 3.88 14.02 -1.17
C VAL A 162 4.64 13.78 -2.46
N ILE A 163 5.23 12.60 -2.59
CA ILE A 163 5.99 12.19 -3.78
C ILE A 163 5.41 10.86 -4.30
N LEU A 164 5.09 10.81 -5.59
CA LEU A 164 4.64 9.63 -6.32
C LEU A 164 5.77 9.11 -7.21
N PHE A 165 5.90 7.80 -7.31
CA PHE A 165 6.86 7.12 -8.15
C PHE A 165 6.12 6.11 -9.04
N GLY A 166 6.49 6.03 -10.31
CA GLY A 166 6.14 4.89 -11.16
C GLY A 166 7.15 3.77 -10.95
N GLU A 167 6.68 2.54 -10.80
CA GLU A 167 7.54 1.38 -10.60
C GLU A 167 7.49 0.50 -11.86
N GLY A 168 8.58 0.50 -12.62
CA GLY A 168 8.74 -0.35 -13.79
C GLY A 168 9.68 -1.53 -13.51
N SER A 169 9.75 -2.44 -14.48
CA SER A 169 10.61 -3.62 -14.46
C SER A 169 12.11 -3.29 -14.33
N ALA A 170 12.52 -2.09 -14.77
CA ALA A 170 13.90 -1.58 -14.69
C ALA A 170 14.15 -0.64 -13.49
N GLY A 171 13.19 -0.51 -12.57
CA GLY A 171 13.22 0.43 -11.45
C GLY A 171 12.24 1.59 -11.63
N ALA A 172 12.48 2.70 -10.91
CA ALA A 172 11.57 3.85 -10.95
C ALA A 172 11.49 4.45 -12.36
N SER A 173 10.29 4.48 -12.94
CA SER A 173 10.03 4.98 -14.30
C SER A 173 9.69 6.47 -14.33
N PHE A 174 9.18 7.01 -13.22
CA PHE A 174 9.05 8.45 -13.00
C PHE A 174 9.07 8.78 -11.51
N THR A 175 9.34 10.05 -11.22
CA THR A 175 9.14 10.66 -9.90
C THR A 175 8.33 11.94 -10.08
N HIS A 176 7.30 12.11 -9.27
CA HIS A 176 6.42 13.28 -9.28
C HIS A 176 6.29 13.83 -7.85
N VAL A 177 6.65 15.10 -7.66
CA VAL A 177 6.40 15.82 -6.41
C VAL A 177 5.13 16.64 -6.59
N PHE A 178 4.12 16.41 -5.74
CA PHE A 178 2.85 17.13 -5.86
C PHE A 178 3.03 18.62 -5.51
N ASN A 179 2.50 19.47 -6.37
CA ASN A 179 2.47 20.91 -6.20
C ASN A 179 1.11 21.47 -6.66
N PRO A 180 0.35 22.18 -5.80
CA PRO A 180 0.69 22.58 -4.44
C PRO A 180 0.87 21.39 -3.48
N ALA A 181 1.84 21.53 -2.56
CA ALA A 181 2.03 20.57 -1.47
C ALA A 181 0.93 20.75 -0.39
N PRO A 182 0.67 19.73 0.45
CA PRO A 182 -0.27 19.88 1.56
C PRO A 182 0.14 21.03 2.50
N SER A 183 -0.85 21.80 2.97
CA SER A 183 -0.61 22.93 3.87
C SER A 183 -1.07 22.59 5.28
N LEU A 184 -0.13 22.32 6.19
CA LEU A 184 -0.45 21.98 7.58
C LEU A 184 -1.11 23.15 8.33
N SER A 185 -2.13 22.82 9.12
CA SER A 185 -2.83 23.74 10.00
C SER A 185 -3.25 23.02 11.29
N GLY A 186 -3.62 23.79 12.32
CA GLY A 186 -4.12 23.24 13.60
C GLY A 186 -5.51 22.61 13.53
N SER A 187 -6.03 22.32 12.33
CA SER A 187 -7.30 21.64 12.11
C SER A 187 -7.14 20.61 10.99
N TRP A 188 -7.89 19.50 11.08
CA TRP A 188 -7.91 18.49 10.04
C TRP A 188 -8.42 19.08 8.73
N THR A 189 -7.63 18.89 7.67
CA THR A 189 -7.97 19.26 6.30
C THR A 189 -7.53 18.16 5.36
N THR A 190 -8.23 18.01 4.25
CA THR A 190 -7.94 16.98 3.25
C THR A 190 -7.00 17.52 2.17
N PHE A 191 -5.91 16.80 1.91
CA PHE A 191 -5.10 16.97 0.70
C PHE A 191 -5.70 16.13 -0.43
N THR A 192 -5.67 16.63 -1.67
CA THR A 192 -5.99 15.85 -2.87
C THR A 192 -5.06 16.26 -4.00
N GLY A 193 -4.22 15.33 -4.44
CA GLY A 193 -3.32 15.49 -5.57
C GLY A 193 -3.70 14.54 -6.69
N THR A 194 -3.63 14.98 -7.95
CA THR A 194 -3.80 14.12 -9.12
C THR A 194 -2.60 14.19 -10.05
N PHE A 195 -2.28 13.07 -10.68
CA PHE A 195 -1.20 12.97 -11.67
C PHE A 195 -1.60 11.99 -12.78
N THR A 196 -1.52 12.44 -14.04
CA THR A 196 -1.72 11.57 -15.20
C THR A 196 -0.40 10.92 -15.58
N ILE A 197 -0.36 9.59 -15.56
CA ILE A 197 0.83 8.82 -15.95
C ILE A 197 1.08 9.05 -17.44
N PRO A 198 2.29 9.46 -17.87
CA PRO A 198 2.57 9.67 -19.28
C PRO A 198 2.36 8.39 -20.11
N GLY A 199 1.86 8.54 -21.34
CA GLY A 199 1.68 7.42 -22.26
C GLY A 199 3.00 6.69 -22.54
N GLY A 200 2.98 5.35 -22.55
CA GLY A 200 4.16 4.52 -22.79
C GLY A 200 5.10 4.36 -21.59
N THR A 201 4.75 4.90 -20.41
CA THR A 201 5.51 4.70 -19.18
C THR A 201 5.42 3.24 -18.71
N ASP A 202 6.55 2.64 -18.36
CA ASP A 202 6.58 1.33 -17.69
C ASP A 202 6.17 1.48 -16.22
N VAL A 203 4.99 0.99 -15.88
CA VAL A 203 4.46 0.91 -14.50
C VAL A 203 4.03 -0.52 -14.18
N SER A 204 4.69 -1.51 -14.77
CA SER A 204 4.34 -2.94 -14.60
C SER A 204 4.33 -3.37 -13.14
N GLU A 205 5.20 -2.77 -12.32
CA GLU A 205 5.34 -3.03 -10.88
C GLU A 205 4.48 -2.08 -10.03
N GLY A 206 3.56 -1.32 -10.65
CA GLY A 206 2.63 -0.43 -9.98
C GLY A 206 3.19 0.97 -9.71
N ILE A 207 2.78 1.55 -8.60
CA ILE A 207 3.26 2.85 -8.12
C ILE A 207 3.71 2.77 -6.67
N SER A 208 4.58 3.68 -6.26
CA SER A 208 4.90 3.92 -4.86
C SER A 208 4.57 5.36 -4.50
N PHE A 209 4.20 5.63 -3.26
CA PHE A 209 4.05 7.00 -2.79
C PHE A 209 4.69 7.19 -1.41
N LEU A 210 5.20 8.40 -1.19
CA LEU A 210 5.87 8.84 0.02
C LEU A 210 5.18 10.09 0.55
N ILE A 211 4.83 10.09 1.83
CA ILE A 211 4.40 11.30 2.55
C ILE A 211 5.52 11.61 3.55
N GLU A 212 6.17 12.77 3.41
CA GLU A 212 7.33 13.12 4.22
C GLU A 212 7.22 14.51 4.86
N ALA A 213 7.81 14.62 6.05
CA ALA A 213 8.03 15.86 6.76
C ALA A 213 9.52 16.16 6.73
N VAL A 214 9.92 17.29 6.16
CA VAL A 214 11.33 17.65 5.93
C VAL A 214 11.65 18.93 6.68
N CYS A 215 12.79 18.92 7.36
CA CYS A 215 13.44 20.12 7.86
C CYS A 215 14.87 20.24 7.35
N GLY A 216 15.21 21.42 6.83
CA GLY A 216 16.57 21.80 6.47
C GLY A 216 17.47 22.11 7.66
N GLY A 217 18.62 22.74 7.37
CA GLY A 217 19.62 23.12 8.38
C GLY A 217 19.25 24.31 9.29
N ASP A 218 18.10 24.94 9.05
CA ASP A 218 17.70 26.16 9.74
C ASP A 218 17.37 25.91 11.22
N ALA A 219 17.93 26.75 12.09
CA ALA A 219 17.72 26.65 13.52
C ALA A 219 16.25 26.87 13.87
N GLY A 220 15.64 25.89 14.53
CA GLY A 220 14.23 25.94 14.93
C GLY A 220 13.25 25.47 13.86
N CYS A 221 13.72 25.01 12.69
CA CYS A 221 12.85 24.33 11.73
C CYS A 221 12.13 23.16 12.40
N SER A 222 10.82 23.08 12.18
CA SER A 222 10.01 21.96 12.65
C SER A 222 8.85 21.68 11.71
N VAL A 223 8.55 20.40 11.51
CA VAL A 223 7.30 19.90 10.93
C VAL A 223 6.77 18.83 11.86
N ILE A 224 5.52 18.97 12.29
CA ILE A 224 4.77 17.94 13.00
C ILE A 224 3.46 17.76 12.26
N ALA A 225 3.16 16.53 11.83
CA ALA A 225 1.95 16.18 11.11
C ALA A 225 1.37 14.86 11.63
N ASN A 226 0.05 14.81 11.74
CA ASN A 226 -0.69 13.55 11.76
C ASN A 226 -1.45 13.44 10.42
N ILE A 227 -1.46 12.23 9.86
CA ILE A 227 -2.15 11.86 8.62
C ILE A 227 -3.10 10.70 8.87
N ASP A 228 -4.24 10.72 8.20
CA ASP A 228 -5.28 9.71 8.36
C ASP A 228 -6.09 9.56 7.06
N ASN A 229 -6.92 8.51 6.96
CA ASN A 229 -7.82 8.25 5.84
C ASN A 229 -7.11 8.31 4.47
N VAL A 230 -5.92 7.73 4.36
CA VAL A 230 -5.13 7.72 3.12
C VAL A 230 -5.81 6.85 2.07
N SER A 231 -6.00 7.42 0.89
CA SER A 231 -6.50 6.72 -0.28
C SER A 231 -5.69 7.05 -1.52
N VAL A 232 -5.57 6.05 -2.39
CA VAL A 232 -4.96 6.15 -3.71
C VAL A 232 -5.93 5.53 -4.71
N THR A 233 -6.50 6.31 -5.61
CA THR A 233 -7.48 5.83 -6.60
C THR A 233 -6.99 6.07 -8.02
N LEU A 234 -7.48 5.25 -8.96
CA LEU A 234 -7.22 5.39 -10.39
C LEU A 234 -8.47 5.87 -11.11
N ASN A 235 -8.30 6.84 -11.99
CA ASN A 235 -9.33 7.41 -12.86
C ASN A 235 -10.63 7.80 -12.11
N PRO A 236 -10.53 8.63 -11.03
CA PRO A 236 -11.69 9.09 -10.27
C PRO A 236 -12.58 10.07 -11.03
#